data_AF-A0A2V8MIX1-F1
#
_entry.id   AF-A0A2V8MIX1-F1
#
_cell.length_a   1.000
_cell.length_b   1.000
_cell.length_c   1.000
_cell.angle_alpha   90.00
_cell.angle_beta   90.00
_cell.angle_gamma   90.00
#
_symmetry.space_group_name_H-M   'P 1'
#
loop_
_entity.id
_entity.type
_entity.pdbx_description
1 polymer ?
#
loop_
_entity_poly.entity_id
_entity_poly.type
_entity_poly.pdbx_seq_one_letter_code
_entity_poly.pdbx_strand_id
1 'polypeptide(L)'
;MRERTTKSTKPGHKNKNFFLSLLFPFVLLVVFSLPQRSTGPTAAIRLNNLGVGYMNQARMAEALQVFRRATAADPSLFAARLNEGIALLNSQQLTEARDVLLDATRREPQSARAWYNLGIAYRTLAQTDAAVDAFEQVARLDPSDADTLYFLGQLHMQARRYSEAIAAFEKCLALDSLHVSAEFGLARAYQLSGNQAAASQHLARFDQLTASKIGKQISLTYGEQGPYSTAEPVGAMEAAPPDFAVRFAASALRSERSGTTPSSGAPERFLQLAGGGACFIDFDADGRADLLLPAERGARAAILYRNTGGGTFSDVTAQAGIDSAGEAHGCAVGDYDNDGRDDIVLGLSNGIVIYHNEGRGRFRNATASTGIRFDGLPLGLTFVDFDHDGDLDLYISRFTDFPVQPDGEFNFPFAAPPAPNALWRNNGNGTFTDWTTQAGLTGNAPGIAALASDLNNDRAIDLILTGWQRSAVVLLNPREGPFRQSEPWNSAFPPAPAGVVAFDFNKDGFMDLAFTHWSQPGLSLWKNVDGTRFERVDIPEPKWVRGWGITAIDIDNDGWIDLAAIGERDAAG
;
A
#
# COMPACT_ATOMS: atom_id res chain seq x y z
N MET A 1 -21.70 -28.50 57.99
CA MET A 1 -22.41 -28.60 59.30
C MET A 1 -22.16 -27.32 60.08
N ARG A 2 -23.24 -26.62 60.47
CA ARG A 2 -23.42 -25.62 61.55
C ARG A 2 -22.26 -24.66 61.86
N GLU A 3 -22.32 -23.36 61.57
CA GLU A 3 -23.11 -22.27 62.18
C GLU A 3 -22.71 -21.90 63.63
N ARG A 4 -22.59 -20.56 63.87
CA ARG A 4 -22.64 -19.77 65.13
C ARG A 4 -21.29 -19.38 65.78
N THR A 5 -20.86 -18.11 65.71
CA THR A 5 -21.26 -16.91 66.50
C THR A 5 -20.92 -17.05 68.00
N THR A 6 -20.15 -16.17 68.65
CA THR A 6 -20.51 -14.79 69.05
C THR A 6 -19.39 -14.17 69.94
N LYS A 7 -19.23 -12.83 69.89
CA LYS A 7 -19.08 -11.81 70.98
C LYS A 7 -18.09 -12.09 72.15
N SER A 8 -17.46 -11.15 72.84
CA SER A 8 -17.55 -9.69 73.06
C SER A 8 -16.46 -9.34 74.10
N THR A 9 -15.96 -8.09 74.12
CA THR A 9 -15.82 -7.17 75.29
C THR A 9 -14.56 -6.26 75.21
N LYS A 10 -14.79 -4.97 74.96
CA LYS A 10 -14.06 -3.80 75.52
C LYS A 10 -14.52 -3.60 77.00
N PRO A 11 -13.99 -2.68 77.86
CA PRO A 11 -13.28 -1.41 77.57
C PRO A 11 -12.16 -1.00 78.56
N GLY A 12 -11.53 0.17 78.35
CA GLY A 12 -10.72 0.83 79.39
C GLY A 12 -9.91 2.03 78.91
N HIS A 13 -10.53 3.21 78.82
CA HIS A 13 -9.88 4.51 78.59
C HIS A 13 -9.06 4.99 79.80
N LYS A 14 -7.86 5.54 79.58
CA LYS A 14 -7.35 6.72 80.29
C LYS A 14 -6.49 7.59 79.37
N ASN A 15 -6.99 8.80 79.11
CA ASN A 15 -6.26 9.92 78.52
C ASN A 15 -5.29 10.54 79.55
N LYS A 16 -4.10 10.93 79.10
CA LYS A 16 -3.36 12.08 79.64
C LYS A 16 -2.71 12.84 78.48
N ASN A 17 -2.99 14.14 78.46
CA ASN A 17 -2.47 15.16 77.54
C ASN A 17 -0.95 15.33 77.68
N PHE A 18 -0.24 15.59 76.58
CA PHE A 18 0.80 16.62 76.53
C PHE A 18 1.09 17.06 75.09
N PHE A 19 1.30 18.38 74.94
CA PHE A 19 1.52 19.17 73.73
C PHE A 19 2.72 18.73 72.87
N LEU A 20 2.60 18.81 71.52
CA LEU A 20 3.65 19.42 70.68
C LEU A 20 3.15 19.78 69.25
N SER A 21 3.23 21.09 68.97
CA SER A 21 3.49 21.79 67.68
C SER A 21 2.99 21.22 66.34
N LEU A 22 2.17 22.06 65.68
CA LEU A 22 1.79 22.03 64.27
C LEU A 22 2.98 22.02 63.29
N LEU A 23 2.90 21.14 62.28
CA LEU A 23 3.38 21.38 60.92
C LEU A 23 2.34 20.80 59.96
N PHE A 24 1.61 21.68 59.26
CA PHE A 24 0.71 21.33 58.17
C PHE A 24 1.53 21.19 56.88
N PRO A 25 1.57 20.03 56.20
CA PRO A 25 1.98 20.02 54.81
C PRO A 25 0.77 20.40 53.95
N PHE A 26 0.94 21.46 53.17
CA PHE A 26 0.04 21.88 52.11
C PHE A 26 0.04 20.77 51.04
N VAL A 27 -1.00 19.92 51.04
CA VAL A 27 -1.21 18.97 49.94
C VAL A 27 -1.83 19.77 48.79
N LEU A 28 -0.99 20.11 47.81
CA LEU A 28 -1.42 20.66 46.54
C LEU A 28 -2.23 19.57 45.83
N LEU A 29 -3.55 19.67 45.89
CA LEU A 29 -4.46 18.78 45.18
C LEU A 29 -4.41 19.18 43.70
N VAL A 30 -3.48 18.60 42.95
CA VAL A 30 -3.49 18.65 41.48
C VAL A 30 -4.68 17.80 41.03
N VAL A 31 -5.81 18.47 40.79
CA VAL A 31 -6.92 17.88 40.05
C VAL A 31 -6.39 17.63 38.65
N PHE A 32 -6.06 16.38 38.34
CA PHE A 32 -5.95 15.96 36.95
C PHE A 32 -7.33 16.15 36.33
N SER A 33 -7.50 17.24 35.59
CA SER A 33 -8.58 17.36 34.63
C SER A 33 -8.45 16.17 33.69
N LEU A 34 -9.33 15.19 33.84
CA LEU A 34 -9.57 14.20 32.79
C LEU A 34 -9.72 14.97 31.48
N PRO A 35 -9.10 14.54 30.36
CA PRO A 35 -9.33 15.20 29.08
C PRO A 35 -10.84 15.25 28.88
N GLN A 36 -11.39 16.47 28.75
CA GLN A 36 -12.80 16.64 28.43
C GLN A 36 -13.07 15.74 27.23
N ARG A 37 -14.08 14.89 27.31
CA ARG A 37 -14.58 14.17 26.13
C ARG A 37 -14.80 15.25 25.08
N SER A 38 -13.95 15.26 24.05
CA SER A 38 -14.06 16.27 23.00
C SER A 38 -15.43 16.07 22.37
N THR A 39 -16.32 17.03 22.60
CA THR A 39 -17.61 17.12 21.92
C THR A 39 -17.46 18.22 20.88
N GLY A 40 -17.73 17.91 19.61
CA GLY A 40 -17.60 18.86 18.51
C GLY A 40 -17.08 18.23 17.22
N PRO A 41 -16.93 19.02 16.14
CA PRO A 41 -16.62 18.53 14.79
C PRO A 41 -15.35 17.67 14.71
N THR A 42 -14.25 18.09 15.34
CA THR A 42 -12.98 17.32 15.35
C THR A 42 -13.12 15.96 16.01
N ALA A 43 -13.93 15.86 17.07
CA ALA A 43 -14.19 14.60 17.73
C ALA A 43 -15.05 13.66 16.87
N ALA A 44 -16.04 14.22 16.16
CA ALA A 44 -16.86 13.47 15.22
C ALA A 44 -16.03 12.92 14.06
N ILE A 45 -15.12 13.72 13.48
CA ILE A 45 -14.20 13.27 12.42
C ILE A 45 -13.31 12.13 12.93
N ARG A 46 -12.71 12.26 14.12
CA ARG A 46 -11.89 11.19 14.71
C ARG A 46 -12.68 9.91 14.92
N LEU A 47 -13.90 10.00 15.44
CA LEU A 47 -14.79 8.85 15.64
C LEU A 47 -15.20 8.21 14.31
N ASN A 48 -15.45 9.03 13.28
CA ASN A 48 -15.72 8.55 11.93
C ASN A 48 -14.53 7.75 11.39
N ASN A 49 -13.33 8.32 11.44
CA ASN A 49 -12.13 7.69 10.88
C ASN A 49 -11.77 6.41 11.65
N LEU A 50 -11.99 6.38 12.96
CA LEU A 50 -11.89 5.14 13.76
C LEU A 50 -12.92 4.08 13.29
N GLY A 51 -14.15 4.49 13.00
CA GLY A 51 -15.18 3.60 12.45
C GLY A 51 -14.78 3.00 11.10
N VAL A 52 -14.18 3.81 10.22
CA VAL A 52 -13.64 3.33 8.94
C VAL A 52 -12.54 2.29 9.16
N GLY A 53 -11.63 2.54 10.10
CA GLY A 53 -10.61 1.56 10.50
C GLY A 53 -11.22 0.23 10.97
N TYR A 54 -12.30 0.27 11.76
CA TYR A 54 -13.01 -0.95 12.16
C TYR A 54 -13.72 -1.65 10.99
N MET A 55 -14.32 -0.92 10.05
CA MET A 55 -14.90 -1.53 8.84
C MET A 55 -13.84 -2.30 8.04
N ASN A 56 -12.65 -1.73 7.87
CA ASN A 56 -11.54 -2.35 7.16
C ASN A 56 -10.98 -3.60 7.88
N GLN A 57 -11.21 -3.71 9.19
CA GLN A 57 -10.89 -4.90 9.99
C GLN A 57 -12.05 -5.92 10.04
N ALA A 58 -13.11 -5.73 9.25
CA ALA A 58 -14.34 -6.50 9.28
C ALA A 58 -15.11 -6.45 10.64
N ARG A 59 -14.84 -5.43 11.46
CA ARG A 59 -15.44 -5.23 12.79
C ARG A 59 -16.66 -4.32 12.73
N MET A 60 -17.67 -4.77 11.98
CA MET A 60 -18.83 -3.94 11.60
C MET A 60 -19.67 -3.48 12.80
N ALA A 61 -19.76 -4.31 13.84
CA ALA A 61 -20.51 -3.99 15.05
C ALA A 61 -19.85 -2.86 15.86
N GLU A 62 -18.52 -2.91 16.03
CA GLU A 62 -17.78 -1.81 16.66
C GLU A 62 -17.83 -0.55 15.82
N ALA A 63 -17.64 -0.67 14.50
CA ALA A 63 -17.74 0.45 13.56
C ALA A 63 -19.08 1.19 13.70
N LEU A 64 -20.20 0.45 13.70
CA LEU A 64 -21.53 1.03 13.88
C LEU A 64 -21.66 1.84 15.18
N GLN A 65 -21.08 1.35 16.29
CA GLN A 65 -21.13 2.07 17.56
C GLN A 65 -20.35 3.39 17.51
N VAL A 66 -19.16 3.41 16.88
CA VAL A 66 -18.40 4.67 16.74
C VAL A 66 -19.00 5.62 15.72
N PHE A 67 -19.60 5.14 14.63
CA PHE A 67 -20.34 6.01 13.70
C PHE A 67 -21.55 6.68 14.35
N ARG A 68 -22.37 5.92 15.11
CA ARG A 68 -23.48 6.52 15.90
C ARG A 68 -23.00 7.60 16.85
N ARG A 69 -21.83 7.41 17.47
CA ARG A 69 -21.21 8.43 18.32
C ARG A 69 -20.69 9.64 17.52
N ALA A 70 -20.14 9.41 16.33
CA ALA A 70 -19.72 10.48 15.43
C ALA A 70 -20.91 11.35 15.00
N THR A 71 -21.99 10.72 14.52
CA THR A 71 -23.24 11.40 14.15
C THR A 71 -23.90 12.13 15.33
N ALA A 72 -23.80 11.59 16.55
CA ALA A 72 -24.28 12.28 17.74
C ALA A 72 -23.41 13.47 18.14
N ALA A 73 -22.09 13.39 17.91
CA ALA A 73 -21.14 14.47 18.20
C ALA A 73 -21.22 15.62 17.19
N ASP A 74 -21.48 15.31 15.91
CA ASP A 74 -21.75 16.27 14.86
C ASP A 74 -22.81 15.73 13.87
N PRO A 75 -24.08 16.09 14.06
CA PRO A 75 -25.17 15.68 13.15
C PRO A 75 -25.08 16.28 11.74
N SER A 76 -24.20 17.26 11.51
CA SER A 76 -23.95 17.87 10.20
C SER A 76 -22.86 17.16 9.41
N LEU A 77 -22.06 16.30 10.06
CA LEU A 77 -21.03 15.50 9.41
C LEU A 77 -21.67 14.41 8.54
N PHE A 78 -21.93 14.74 7.28
CA PHE A 78 -22.62 13.87 6.32
C PHE A 78 -21.95 12.49 6.19
N ALA A 79 -20.62 12.46 6.08
CA ALA A 79 -19.84 11.22 5.96
C ALA A 79 -20.10 10.25 7.12
N ALA A 80 -20.20 10.74 8.36
CA ALA A 80 -20.51 9.89 9.51
C ALA A 80 -21.89 9.24 9.40
N ARG A 81 -22.89 9.96 8.91
CA ARG A 81 -24.25 9.44 8.70
C ARG A 81 -24.29 8.41 7.57
N LEU A 82 -23.58 8.68 6.47
CA LEU A 82 -23.48 7.73 5.36
C LEU A 82 -22.77 6.45 5.79
N ASN A 83 -21.64 6.57 6.49
CA ASN A 83 -20.88 5.46 7.02
C ASN A 83 -21.66 4.63 8.06
N GLU A 84 -22.50 5.27 8.88
CA GLU A 84 -23.45 4.58 9.76
C GLU A 84 -24.38 3.66 8.95
N GLY A 85 -24.95 4.16 7.85
CA GLY A 85 -25.81 3.39 6.95
C GLY A 85 -25.07 2.20 6.30
N ILE A 86 -23.83 2.40 5.87
CA ILE A 86 -22.97 1.35 5.31
C ILE A 86 -22.66 0.28 6.36
N ALA A 87 -22.34 0.68 7.59
CA ALA A 87 -22.09 -0.25 8.69
C ALA A 87 -23.34 -1.07 9.06
N LEU A 88 -24.53 -0.45 9.03
CA LEU A 88 -25.82 -1.14 9.23
C LEU A 88 -26.08 -2.19 8.15
N LEU A 89 -25.82 -1.87 6.88
CA LEU A 89 -25.95 -2.82 5.77
C LEU A 89 -25.06 -4.05 5.97
N ASN A 90 -23.79 -3.82 6.27
CA ASN A 90 -22.81 -4.89 6.45
C ASN A 90 -23.00 -5.65 7.78
N SER A 91 -23.75 -5.07 8.73
CA SER A 91 -24.20 -5.75 9.95
C SER A 91 -25.57 -6.45 9.79
N GLN A 92 -26.10 -6.55 8.56
CA GLN A 92 -27.41 -7.16 8.25
C GLN A 92 -28.62 -6.49 8.93
N GLN A 93 -28.48 -5.25 9.40
CA GLN A 93 -29.57 -4.44 9.97
C GLN A 93 -30.31 -3.66 8.87
N LEU A 94 -30.81 -4.39 7.88
CA LEU A 94 -31.18 -3.86 6.56
C LEU A 94 -32.27 -2.78 6.57
N THR A 95 -33.30 -2.93 7.41
CA THR A 95 -34.41 -1.96 7.48
C THR A 95 -33.93 -0.62 8.04
N GLU A 96 -33.12 -0.65 9.10
CA GLU A 96 -32.53 0.56 9.66
C GLU A 96 -31.52 1.19 8.69
N ALA A 97 -30.71 0.36 8.03
CA ALA A 97 -29.77 0.81 7.01
C ALA A 97 -30.49 1.59 5.90
N ARG A 98 -31.58 1.03 5.35
CA ARG A 98 -32.42 1.69 4.35
C ARG A 98 -32.91 3.05 4.85
N ASP A 99 -33.40 3.13 6.09
CA ASP A 99 -33.97 4.36 6.62
C ASP A 99 -32.90 5.44 6.84
N VAL A 100 -31.72 5.06 7.33
CA VAL A 100 -30.55 5.95 7.48
C VAL A 100 -30.05 6.43 6.12
N LEU A 101 -29.93 5.55 5.13
CA LEU A 101 -29.45 5.87 3.79
C LEU A 101 -30.46 6.71 3.00
N LEU A 102 -31.76 6.45 3.17
CA LEU A 102 -32.81 7.29 2.60
C LEU A 102 -32.78 8.70 3.22
N ASP A 103 -32.46 8.84 4.50
CA ASP A 103 -32.24 10.15 5.10
C ASP A 103 -31.00 10.83 4.51
N ALA A 104 -29.91 10.08 4.28
CA ALA A 104 -28.69 10.59 3.66
C ALA A 104 -28.95 11.13 2.23
N THR A 105 -29.70 10.40 1.39
CA THR A 105 -30.03 10.87 0.03
C THR A 105 -30.94 12.10 0.02
N ARG A 106 -31.76 12.31 1.05
CA ARG A 106 -32.54 13.55 1.20
C ARG A 106 -31.69 14.74 1.61
N ARG A 107 -30.64 14.53 2.41
CA ARG A 107 -29.73 15.58 2.86
C ARG A 107 -28.77 16.01 1.76
N GLU A 108 -28.21 15.06 1.03
CA GLU A 108 -27.30 15.29 -0.08
C GLU A 108 -27.80 14.60 -1.36
N PRO A 109 -28.77 15.19 -2.08
CA PRO A 109 -29.37 14.56 -3.26
C PRO A 109 -28.40 14.33 -4.42
N GLN A 110 -27.25 15.02 -4.43
CA GLN A 110 -26.20 14.88 -5.44
C GLN A 110 -25.12 13.85 -5.06
N SER A 111 -25.27 13.17 -3.92
CA SER A 111 -24.32 12.13 -3.51
C SER A 111 -24.61 10.81 -4.23
N ALA A 112 -23.86 10.52 -5.29
CA ALA A 112 -23.85 9.21 -5.95
C ALA A 112 -23.65 8.07 -4.95
N ARG A 113 -22.73 8.25 -3.99
CA ARG A 113 -22.45 7.28 -2.92
C ARG A 113 -23.67 6.95 -2.06
N ALA A 114 -24.44 7.96 -1.64
CA ALA A 114 -25.63 7.73 -0.82
C ALA A 114 -26.70 6.95 -1.61
N TRP A 115 -26.93 7.32 -2.87
CA TRP A 115 -27.87 6.62 -3.75
C TRP A 115 -27.44 5.17 -4.01
N TYR A 116 -26.15 4.93 -4.22
CA TYR A 116 -25.58 3.60 -4.46
C TYR A 116 -25.84 2.65 -3.29
N ASN A 117 -25.50 3.09 -2.07
CA ASN A 117 -25.71 2.29 -0.87
C ASN A 117 -27.21 2.09 -0.57
N LEU A 118 -28.05 3.08 -0.86
CA LEU A 118 -29.51 2.91 -0.78
C LEU A 118 -30.00 1.86 -1.79
N GLY A 119 -29.45 1.84 -3.01
CA GLY A 119 -29.72 0.81 -4.02
C GLY A 119 -29.34 -0.60 -3.54
N ILE A 120 -28.18 -0.75 -2.90
CA ILE A 120 -27.76 -2.01 -2.26
C ILE A 120 -28.75 -2.41 -1.16
N ALA A 121 -29.18 -1.46 -0.32
CA ALA A 121 -30.17 -1.70 0.74
C ALA A 121 -31.48 -2.25 0.17
N TYR A 122 -32.04 -1.57 -0.84
CA TYR A 122 -33.28 -1.97 -1.50
C TYR A 122 -33.17 -3.33 -2.18
N ARG A 123 -32.07 -3.57 -2.90
CA ARG A 123 -31.82 -4.87 -3.55
C ARG A 123 -31.79 -6.00 -2.53
N THR A 124 -31.08 -5.82 -1.41
CA THR A 124 -30.97 -6.84 -0.35
C THR A 124 -32.31 -7.09 0.35
N LEU A 125 -33.15 -6.05 0.46
CA LEU A 125 -34.54 -6.16 0.93
C LEU A 125 -35.52 -6.71 -0.12
N ALA A 126 -35.04 -7.12 -1.30
CA ALA A 126 -35.86 -7.55 -2.44
C ALA A 126 -36.88 -6.50 -2.92
N GLN A 127 -36.60 -5.21 -2.73
CA GLN A 127 -37.39 -4.08 -3.20
C GLN A 127 -36.87 -3.64 -4.59
N THR A 128 -37.08 -4.49 -5.60
CA THR A 128 -36.44 -4.38 -6.93
C THR A 128 -36.70 -3.04 -7.62
N ASP A 129 -37.93 -2.54 -7.68
CA ASP A 129 -38.22 -1.27 -8.37
C ASP A 129 -37.54 -0.07 -7.68
N ALA A 130 -37.57 -0.02 -6.34
CA ALA A 130 -36.88 1.03 -5.58
C ALA A 130 -35.35 0.95 -5.72
N ALA A 131 -34.80 -0.27 -5.86
CA ALA A 131 -33.38 -0.45 -6.14
C ALA A 131 -33.00 0.07 -7.53
N VAL A 132 -33.83 -0.20 -8.54
CA VAL A 132 -33.64 0.34 -9.91
C VAL A 132 -33.64 1.87 -9.87
N ASP A 133 -34.64 2.48 -9.25
CA ASP A 133 -34.73 3.95 -9.14
C ASP A 133 -33.48 4.56 -8.48
N ALA A 134 -32.97 3.93 -7.41
CA ALA A 134 -31.78 4.39 -6.72
C ALA A 134 -30.51 4.27 -7.59
N PHE A 135 -30.28 3.13 -8.25
CA PHE A 135 -29.12 2.96 -9.13
C PHE A 135 -29.21 3.82 -10.40
N GLU A 136 -30.41 4.09 -10.92
CA GLU A 136 -30.58 5.07 -12.00
C GLU A 136 -30.20 6.49 -11.57
N GLN A 137 -30.41 6.88 -10.30
CA GLN A 137 -29.88 8.14 -9.79
C GLN A 137 -28.36 8.14 -9.77
N VAL A 138 -27.72 7.02 -9.41
CA VAL A 138 -26.26 6.91 -9.47
C VAL A 138 -25.78 7.08 -10.91
N ALA A 139 -26.34 6.32 -11.86
CA ALA A 139 -25.96 6.39 -13.27
C ALA A 139 -26.20 7.78 -13.90
N ARG A 140 -27.07 8.61 -13.32
CA ARG A 140 -27.25 10.02 -13.71
C ARG A 140 -26.15 10.92 -13.15
N LEU A 141 -25.76 10.71 -11.90
CA LEU A 141 -24.77 11.51 -11.19
C LEU A 141 -23.34 11.17 -11.61
N ASP A 142 -23.08 9.88 -11.83
CA ASP A 142 -21.82 9.33 -12.32
C ASP A 142 -22.10 8.32 -13.44
N PRO A 143 -22.13 8.77 -14.71
CA PRO A 143 -22.31 7.90 -15.86
C PRO A 143 -21.11 6.99 -16.16
N SER A 144 -19.98 7.17 -15.47
CA SER A 144 -18.75 6.41 -15.68
C SER A 144 -18.59 5.20 -14.76
N ASP A 145 -19.49 5.01 -13.78
CA ASP A 145 -19.46 3.86 -12.88
C ASP A 145 -20.03 2.59 -13.54
N ALA A 146 -19.14 1.69 -13.96
CA ALA A 146 -19.49 0.40 -14.53
C ALA A 146 -20.25 -0.51 -13.54
N ASP A 147 -19.97 -0.43 -12.23
CA ASP A 147 -20.54 -1.34 -11.24
C ASP A 147 -22.04 -1.05 -11.01
N THR A 148 -22.43 0.24 -11.07
CA THR A 148 -23.85 0.65 -11.10
C THR A 148 -24.60 0.03 -12.28
N LEU A 149 -24.00 0.05 -13.48
CA LEU A 149 -24.63 -0.52 -14.68
C LEU A 149 -24.79 -2.04 -14.57
N TYR A 150 -23.81 -2.72 -13.98
CA TYR A 150 -23.94 -4.14 -13.64
C TYR A 150 -25.13 -4.39 -12.70
N PHE A 151 -25.28 -3.61 -11.63
CA PHE A 151 -26.40 -3.78 -10.70
C PHE A 151 -27.75 -3.53 -11.36
N LEU A 152 -27.86 -2.52 -12.23
CA LEU A 152 -29.07 -2.30 -13.05
C LEU A 152 -29.37 -3.51 -13.94
N GLY A 153 -28.35 -4.05 -14.61
CA GLY A 153 -28.48 -5.27 -15.42
C GLY A 153 -29.04 -6.45 -14.61
N GLN A 154 -28.50 -6.69 -13.42
CA GLN A 154 -28.97 -7.75 -12.52
C GLN A 154 -30.41 -7.52 -12.03
N LEU A 155 -30.78 -6.29 -11.69
CA LEU A 155 -32.14 -5.95 -11.26
C LEU A 155 -33.15 -6.13 -12.41
N HIS A 156 -32.80 -5.72 -13.63
CA HIS A 156 -33.61 -5.97 -14.81
C HIS A 156 -33.75 -7.47 -15.12
N MET A 157 -32.69 -8.26 -14.93
CA MET A 157 -32.77 -9.72 -15.01
C MET A 157 -33.76 -10.30 -14.00
N GLN A 158 -33.72 -9.84 -12.75
CA GLN A 158 -34.67 -10.25 -11.71
C GLN A 158 -36.11 -9.89 -12.07
N ALA A 159 -36.31 -8.72 -12.68
CA ALA A 159 -37.60 -8.25 -13.19
C ALA A 159 -38.02 -8.89 -14.53
N ARG A 160 -37.20 -9.79 -15.11
CA ARG A 160 -37.38 -10.41 -16.43
C ARG A 160 -37.45 -9.41 -17.60
N ARG A 161 -36.86 -8.23 -17.43
CA ARG A 161 -36.73 -7.18 -18.45
C ARG A 161 -35.42 -7.39 -19.22
N TYR A 162 -35.36 -8.44 -20.03
CA TYR A 162 -34.10 -8.92 -20.62
C TYR A 162 -33.45 -7.92 -21.59
N SER A 163 -34.25 -7.13 -22.33
CA SER A 163 -33.73 -6.08 -23.23
C SER A 163 -32.98 -5.00 -22.47
N GLU A 164 -33.55 -4.51 -21.37
CA GLU A 164 -32.93 -3.50 -20.51
C GLU A 164 -31.71 -4.06 -19.78
N ALA A 165 -31.75 -5.34 -19.38
CA ALA A 165 -30.60 -6.01 -18.80
C ALA A 165 -29.42 -6.10 -19.77
N ILE A 166 -29.66 -6.52 -21.01
CA ILE A 166 -28.63 -6.58 -22.06
C ILE A 166 -28.00 -5.19 -22.26
N ALA A 167 -28.82 -4.15 -22.45
CA ALA A 167 -28.32 -2.80 -22.66
C ALA A 167 -27.49 -2.26 -21.48
N ALA A 168 -27.86 -2.61 -20.24
CA ALA A 168 -27.10 -2.22 -19.06
C ALA A 168 -25.75 -2.94 -18.98
N PHE A 169 -25.72 -4.26 -19.21
CA PHE A 169 -24.46 -5.03 -19.22
C PHE A 169 -23.54 -4.63 -20.37
N GLU A 170 -24.07 -4.36 -21.56
CA GLU A 170 -23.25 -3.88 -22.68
C GLU A 170 -22.60 -2.53 -22.39
N LYS A 171 -23.33 -1.60 -21.76
CA LYS A 171 -22.75 -0.32 -21.31
C LYS A 171 -21.72 -0.53 -20.20
N CYS A 172 -21.97 -1.44 -19.27
CA CYS A 172 -21.00 -1.83 -18.25
C CYS A 172 -19.68 -2.29 -18.90
N LEU A 173 -19.76 -3.23 -19.85
CA LEU A 173 -18.58 -3.77 -20.55
C LEU A 173 -17.91 -2.77 -21.51
N ALA A 174 -18.63 -1.74 -21.95
CA ALA A 174 -18.05 -0.64 -22.71
C ALA A 174 -17.20 0.31 -21.83
N LEU A 175 -17.50 0.39 -20.52
CA LEU A 175 -16.72 1.15 -19.54
C LEU A 175 -15.62 0.30 -18.91
N ASP A 176 -15.92 -0.96 -18.60
CA ASP A 176 -15.01 -1.93 -17.99
C ASP A 176 -15.12 -3.28 -18.71
N SER A 177 -14.25 -3.48 -19.71
CA SER A 177 -14.20 -4.72 -20.49
C SER A 177 -13.67 -5.93 -19.70
N LEU A 178 -13.25 -5.74 -18.45
CA LEU A 178 -12.77 -6.78 -17.54
C LEU A 178 -13.80 -7.13 -16.47
N HIS A 179 -15.00 -6.56 -16.52
CA HIS A 179 -16.06 -6.83 -15.56
C HIS A 179 -16.67 -8.23 -15.76
N VAL A 180 -16.03 -9.24 -15.17
CA VAL A 180 -16.36 -10.68 -15.32
C VAL A 180 -17.82 -10.98 -14.99
N SER A 181 -18.34 -10.33 -13.95
CA SER A 181 -19.73 -10.55 -13.52
C SER A 181 -20.75 -10.03 -14.55
N ALA A 182 -20.36 -9.04 -15.36
CA ALA A 182 -21.21 -8.49 -16.42
C ALA A 182 -21.15 -9.37 -17.68
N GLU A 183 -19.99 -9.93 -18.03
CA GLU A 183 -19.88 -10.95 -19.09
C GLU A 183 -20.80 -12.15 -18.81
N PHE A 184 -20.77 -12.68 -17.58
CA PHE A 184 -21.67 -13.76 -17.18
C PHE A 184 -23.14 -13.34 -17.18
N GLY A 185 -23.45 -12.14 -16.66
CA GLY A 185 -24.79 -11.56 -16.66
C GLY A 185 -25.36 -11.40 -18.06
N LEU A 186 -24.56 -10.88 -19.00
CA LEU A 186 -24.90 -10.66 -20.39
C LEU A 186 -25.10 -11.98 -21.14
N ALA A 187 -24.21 -12.95 -20.94
CA ALA A 187 -24.36 -14.30 -21.49
C ALA A 187 -25.70 -14.92 -21.08
N ARG A 188 -26.06 -14.80 -19.79
CA ARG A 188 -27.33 -15.30 -19.26
C ARG A 188 -28.53 -14.53 -19.81
N ALA A 189 -28.43 -13.21 -19.96
CA ALA A 189 -29.49 -12.39 -20.53
C ALA A 189 -29.75 -12.76 -22.01
N TYR A 190 -28.69 -12.99 -22.79
CA TYR A 190 -28.80 -13.49 -24.16
C TYR A 190 -29.39 -14.90 -24.24
N GLN A 191 -29.00 -15.80 -23.34
CA GLN A 191 -29.58 -17.13 -23.27
C GLN A 191 -31.09 -17.08 -22.98
N LEU A 192 -31.52 -16.26 -22.01
CA LEU A 192 -32.94 -16.14 -21.64
C LEU A 192 -33.79 -15.41 -22.68
N SER A 193 -33.19 -14.55 -23.50
CA SER A 193 -33.85 -13.88 -24.63
C SER A 193 -33.80 -14.68 -25.93
N GLY A 194 -33.14 -15.84 -25.95
CA GLY A 194 -33.10 -16.78 -27.08
C GLY A 194 -31.95 -16.57 -28.07
N ASN A 195 -31.00 -15.67 -27.80
CA ASN A 195 -29.83 -15.46 -28.65
C ASN A 195 -28.65 -16.34 -28.20
N GLN A 196 -28.69 -17.61 -28.59
CA GLN A 196 -27.69 -18.62 -28.18
C GLN A 196 -26.27 -18.30 -28.67
N ALA A 197 -26.14 -17.66 -29.84
CA ALA A 197 -24.83 -17.32 -30.42
C ALA A 197 -24.10 -16.26 -29.58
N ALA A 198 -24.78 -15.15 -29.25
CA ALA A 198 -24.23 -14.12 -28.39
C ALA A 198 -23.96 -14.66 -26.97
N ALA A 199 -24.86 -15.48 -26.43
CA ALA A 199 -24.65 -16.11 -25.13
C ALA A 199 -23.35 -16.93 -25.07
N SER A 200 -23.06 -17.71 -26.12
CA SER A 200 -21.85 -18.53 -26.20
C SER A 200 -20.57 -17.69 -26.30
N GLN A 201 -20.64 -16.55 -27.02
CA GLN A 201 -19.50 -15.63 -27.15
C GLN A 201 -19.11 -15.00 -25.80
N HIS A 202 -20.09 -14.46 -25.07
CA HIS A 202 -19.85 -13.83 -23.78
C HIS A 202 -19.46 -14.85 -22.70
N LEU A 203 -19.98 -16.09 -22.76
CA LEU A 203 -19.53 -17.15 -21.88
C LEU A 203 -18.07 -17.54 -22.12
N ALA A 204 -17.64 -17.62 -23.39
CA ALA A 204 -16.24 -17.87 -23.71
C ALA A 204 -15.31 -16.73 -23.22
N ARG A 205 -15.77 -15.47 -23.28
CA ARG A 205 -15.03 -14.34 -22.72
C ARG A 205 -14.97 -14.40 -21.20
N PHE A 206 -16.07 -14.74 -20.52
CA PHE A 206 -16.10 -15.00 -19.08
C PHE A 206 -15.09 -16.09 -18.68
N ASP A 207 -15.07 -17.21 -19.39
CA ASP A 207 -14.14 -18.31 -19.13
C ASP A 207 -12.69 -17.86 -19.33
N GLN A 208 -12.40 -17.09 -20.38
CA GLN A 208 -11.09 -16.52 -20.63
C GLN A 208 -10.64 -15.62 -19.47
N LEU A 209 -11.46 -14.64 -19.08
CA LEU A 209 -11.12 -13.68 -18.01
C LEU A 209 -10.92 -14.37 -16.66
N THR A 210 -11.75 -15.37 -16.36
CA THR A 210 -11.65 -16.16 -15.12
C THR A 210 -10.38 -17.01 -15.12
N ALA A 211 -10.04 -17.65 -16.24
CA ALA A 211 -8.85 -18.48 -16.35
C ALA A 211 -7.55 -17.68 -16.29
N SER A 212 -7.55 -16.46 -16.83
CA SER A 212 -6.40 -15.55 -16.74
C SER A 212 -6.31 -14.79 -15.43
N LYS A 213 -7.30 -14.90 -14.54
CA LYS A 213 -7.40 -14.18 -13.24
C LYS A 213 -7.38 -12.63 -13.31
N ILE A 214 -7.19 -12.01 -14.47
CA ILE A 214 -7.21 -10.54 -14.67
C ILE A 214 -8.58 -9.87 -14.49
N GLY A 215 -9.65 -10.65 -14.34
CA GLY A 215 -11.01 -10.16 -14.39
C GLY A 215 -11.48 -9.51 -13.08
N LYS A 216 -12.12 -8.33 -13.16
CA LYS A 216 -12.74 -7.69 -12.01
C LYS A 216 -14.03 -8.42 -11.64
N GLN A 217 -14.04 -9.09 -10.49
CA GLN A 217 -15.24 -9.67 -9.91
C GLN A 217 -15.88 -8.68 -8.94
N ILE A 218 -17.21 -8.53 -9.04
CA ILE A 218 -17.99 -7.85 -8.02
C ILE A 218 -18.60 -8.90 -7.10
N SER A 219 -18.50 -8.67 -5.79
CA SER A 219 -19.00 -9.57 -4.77
C SER A 219 -19.90 -8.83 -3.79
N LEU A 220 -20.56 -9.57 -2.89
CA LEU A 220 -21.38 -8.98 -1.83
C LEU A 220 -20.60 -8.77 -0.52
N THR A 221 -19.28 -8.93 -0.55
CA THR A 221 -18.40 -8.62 0.58
C THR A 221 -18.15 -7.12 0.64
N TYR A 222 -18.07 -6.56 1.85
CA TYR A 222 -17.65 -5.17 2.05
C TYR A 222 -16.30 -4.91 1.34
N GLY A 223 -16.21 -3.84 0.54
CA GLY A 223 -15.03 -3.51 -0.27
C GLY A 223 -15.05 -4.05 -1.71
N GLU A 224 -15.84 -5.09 -1.96
CA GLU A 224 -15.95 -5.78 -3.25
C GLU A 224 -17.28 -5.48 -3.98
N GLN A 225 -18.14 -4.65 -3.39
CA GLN A 225 -19.43 -4.25 -3.94
C GLN A 225 -19.36 -2.98 -4.80
N GLY A 226 -18.17 -2.59 -5.26
CA GLY A 226 -17.92 -1.38 -6.06
C GLY A 226 -17.45 -0.16 -5.26
N PRO A 227 -17.01 0.92 -5.93
CA PRO A 227 -16.23 2.01 -5.33
C PRO A 227 -17.01 2.81 -4.27
N TYR A 228 -18.33 2.89 -4.42
CA TYR A 228 -19.20 3.62 -3.49
C TYR A 228 -19.60 2.83 -2.25
N SER A 229 -19.30 1.53 -2.18
CA SER A 229 -19.78 0.64 -1.11
C SER A 229 -18.99 0.73 0.20
N THR A 230 -17.85 1.40 0.20
CA THR A 230 -16.96 1.52 1.36
C THR A 230 -17.26 2.76 2.19
N ALA A 231 -17.03 2.63 3.50
CA ALA A 231 -17.02 3.76 4.41
C ALA A 231 -15.80 4.64 4.15
N GLU A 232 -15.98 5.97 4.19
CA GLU A 232 -14.90 6.91 3.91
C GLU A 232 -14.39 7.64 5.13
N PRO A 233 -13.06 7.81 5.26
CA PRO A 233 -12.54 8.75 6.22
C PRO A 233 -12.95 10.16 5.82
N VAL A 234 -13.06 11.04 6.81
CA VAL A 234 -13.13 12.47 6.56
C VAL A 234 -11.72 12.99 6.75
N GLY A 235 -11.17 13.59 5.69
CA GLY A 235 -9.93 14.34 5.77
C GLY A 235 -10.08 15.40 6.86
N ALA A 236 -9.42 15.18 7.99
CA ALA A 236 -9.22 16.27 8.91
C ALA A 236 -8.16 17.16 8.26
N MET A 237 -8.53 18.36 7.83
CA MET A 237 -7.59 19.48 7.81
C MET A 237 -7.24 19.83 9.26
N GLU A 238 -6.73 18.89 10.03
CA GLU A 238 -5.86 19.27 11.13
C GLU A 238 -4.63 19.85 10.45
N ALA A 239 -4.30 21.10 10.75
CA ALA A 239 -3.02 21.62 10.29
C ALA A 239 -1.95 20.65 10.79
N ALA A 240 -0.99 20.30 9.91
CA ALA A 240 0.19 19.57 10.35
C ALA A 240 0.74 20.29 11.59
N PRO A 241 1.04 19.56 12.67
CA PRO A 241 1.63 20.17 13.85
C PRO A 241 2.94 20.87 13.47
N PRO A 242 3.38 21.85 14.27
CA PRO A 242 4.60 22.58 13.97
C PRO A 242 5.81 21.64 13.93
N ASP A 243 6.77 21.97 13.07
CA ASP A 243 8.05 21.26 12.93
C ASP A 243 8.69 20.91 14.27
N PHE A 244 9.25 19.70 14.35
CA PHE A 244 10.03 19.24 15.50
C PHE A 244 11.48 18.99 15.09
N ALA A 245 12.39 19.07 16.07
CA ALA A 245 13.80 18.88 15.84
C ALA A 245 14.18 17.39 15.93
N VAL A 246 14.59 16.81 14.81
CA VAL A 246 15.18 15.46 14.77
C VAL A 246 16.69 15.55 15.06
N ARG A 247 17.19 14.64 15.89
CA ARG A 247 18.64 14.44 16.09
C ARG A 247 19.00 13.00 15.77
N PHE A 248 19.81 12.82 14.73
CA PHE A 248 20.42 11.54 14.44
C PHE A 248 21.61 11.32 15.38
N ALA A 249 21.58 10.23 16.14
CA ALA A 249 22.72 9.77 16.92
C ALA A 249 23.28 8.53 16.24
N ALA A 250 24.53 8.59 15.79
CA ALA A 250 25.21 7.41 15.28
C ALA A 250 25.31 6.37 16.40
N SER A 251 24.70 5.20 16.20
CA SER A 251 24.90 4.03 17.03
C SER A 251 25.45 2.93 16.13
N ALA A 252 26.60 2.37 16.49
CA ALA A 252 27.05 1.15 15.84
C ALA A 252 25.97 0.07 16.04
N LEU A 253 25.67 -0.68 14.97
CA LEU A 253 24.93 -1.93 15.11
C LEU A 253 25.69 -2.79 16.11
N ARG A 254 25.10 -3.00 17.29
CA ARG A 254 25.70 -3.83 18.34
C ARG A 254 25.57 -5.28 17.90
N SER A 255 26.50 -5.72 17.06
CA SER A 255 26.64 -7.11 16.65
C SER A 255 27.49 -7.87 17.67
N GLU A 256 27.00 -9.01 18.15
CA GLU A 256 27.79 -9.98 18.93
C GLU A 256 28.77 -10.78 18.05
N ARG A 257 29.42 -10.20 17.03
CA ARG A 257 30.78 -10.56 16.55
C ARG A 257 31.23 -9.78 15.30
N SER A 258 32.49 -9.35 15.40
CA SER A 258 33.53 -9.12 14.38
C SER A 258 33.34 -8.07 13.27
N GLY A 259 33.72 -6.84 13.63
CA GLY A 259 34.80 -6.06 12.99
C GLY A 259 35.05 -6.21 11.50
N THR A 260 34.58 -5.22 10.74
CA THR A 260 35.22 -4.77 9.50
C THR A 260 35.46 -3.26 9.60
N THR A 261 36.73 -2.87 9.71
CA THR A 261 37.15 -1.47 9.53
C THR A 261 37.04 -1.09 8.04
N PRO A 262 36.48 0.08 7.69
CA PRO A 262 36.56 0.60 6.34
C PRO A 262 38.03 0.84 5.98
N SER A 263 38.51 0.26 4.87
CA SER A 263 39.85 0.56 4.36
C SER A 263 39.79 1.87 3.57
N SER A 264 40.32 2.94 4.15
CA SER A 264 40.56 4.20 3.44
C SER A 264 41.60 3.98 2.33
N GLY A 265 41.22 4.17 1.06
CA GLY A 265 42.19 4.30 -0.04
C GLY A 265 41.98 3.42 -1.28
N ALA A 266 40.86 2.72 -1.44
CA ALA A 266 40.50 2.15 -2.75
C ALA A 266 39.92 3.25 -3.66
N PRO A 267 40.20 3.26 -4.98
CA PRO A 267 39.54 4.20 -5.90
C PRO A 267 38.02 4.02 -5.80
N GLU A 268 37.28 5.14 -5.83
CA GLU A 268 35.80 5.13 -5.76
C GLU A 268 35.23 4.34 -6.93
N ARG A 269 34.78 3.10 -6.66
CA ARG A 269 34.09 2.26 -7.64
C ARG A 269 32.61 2.63 -7.61
N PHE A 270 31.95 2.74 -8.77
CA PHE A 270 30.52 3.09 -8.82
C PHE A 270 29.62 2.22 -7.95
N LEU A 271 29.94 0.94 -7.81
CA LEU A 271 29.18 0.03 -6.94
C LEU A 271 29.34 0.37 -5.45
N GLN A 272 30.46 0.97 -5.04
CA GLN A 272 30.63 1.54 -3.70
C GLN A 272 29.89 2.87 -3.54
N LEU A 273 29.67 3.61 -4.64
CA LEU A 273 28.89 4.86 -4.65
C LEU A 273 27.38 4.60 -4.65
N ALA A 274 26.90 3.64 -5.46
CA ALA A 274 25.49 3.31 -5.59
C ALA A 274 24.90 2.69 -4.30
N GLY A 275 25.74 2.00 -3.52
CA GLY A 275 25.35 1.32 -2.29
C GLY A 275 24.48 0.08 -2.55
N GLY A 276 24.38 -0.80 -1.55
CA GLY A 276 23.62 -2.05 -1.66
C GLY A 276 22.13 -1.95 -1.31
N GLY A 277 21.68 -0.83 -0.75
CA GLY A 277 20.37 -0.73 -0.11
C GLY A 277 20.27 -1.57 1.16
N ALA A 278 19.06 -1.76 1.66
CA ALA A 278 18.74 -2.60 2.80
C ALA A 278 17.30 -3.11 2.68
N CYS A 279 17.05 -4.33 3.14
CA CYS A 279 15.71 -4.88 3.25
C CYS A 279 15.40 -5.23 4.69
N PHE A 280 14.14 -5.01 5.07
CA PHE A 280 13.60 -5.49 6.33
C PHE A 280 12.76 -6.74 6.06
N ILE A 281 12.86 -7.74 6.95
CA ILE A 281 12.17 -9.02 6.84
C ILE A 281 11.96 -9.59 8.25
N ASP A 282 10.81 -10.19 8.56
CA ASP A 282 10.63 -11.00 9.79
C ASP A 282 10.88 -12.47 9.44
N PHE A 283 12.15 -12.85 9.25
CA PHE A 283 12.47 -14.12 8.58
C PHE A 283 12.20 -15.35 9.46
N ASP A 284 12.06 -15.16 10.78
CA ASP A 284 11.77 -16.22 11.74
C ASP A 284 10.41 -16.10 12.44
N ALA A 285 9.57 -15.17 11.97
CA ALA A 285 8.20 -14.93 12.44
C ALA A 285 8.13 -14.61 13.94
N ASP A 286 9.11 -13.88 14.46
CA ASP A 286 9.18 -13.47 15.87
C ASP A 286 8.51 -12.11 16.15
N GLY A 287 7.96 -11.49 15.09
CA GLY A 287 7.23 -10.23 15.12
C GLY A 287 8.16 -9.01 15.16
N ARG A 288 9.47 -9.18 14.97
CA ARG A 288 10.43 -8.09 14.87
C ARG A 288 11.06 -8.10 13.49
N ALA A 289 11.06 -6.95 12.83
CA ALA A 289 11.79 -6.80 11.59
C ALA A 289 13.30 -6.99 11.80
N ASP A 290 13.87 -7.94 11.07
CA ASP A 290 15.28 -8.20 10.89
C ASP A 290 15.85 -7.39 9.71
N LEU A 291 17.17 -7.31 9.62
CA LEU A 291 17.84 -6.45 8.65
C LEU A 291 18.73 -7.28 7.71
N LEU A 292 18.43 -7.25 6.42
CA LEU A 292 19.26 -7.81 5.36
C LEU A 292 20.03 -6.69 4.67
N LEU A 293 21.35 -6.78 4.67
CA LEU A 293 22.24 -5.84 4.00
C LEU A 293 22.96 -6.54 2.85
N PRO A 294 22.71 -6.17 1.59
CA PRO A 294 23.58 -6.51 0.48
C PRO A 294 25.02 -6.10 0.78
N ALA A 295 25.94 -7.05 0.60
CA ALA A 295 27.32 -6.91 1.06
C ALA A 295 28.23 -6.48 -0.08
N GLU A 296 29.00 -5.42 0.18
CA GLU A 296 29.89 -4.77 -0.79
C GLU A 296 31.20 -5.53 -1.04
N ARG A 297 31.48 -6.61 -0.29
CA ARG A 297 32.74 -7.36 -0.39
C ARG A 297 32.43 -8.82 -0.70
N GLY A 298 32.77 -9.25 -1.91
CA GLY A 298 32.34 -10.50 -2.56
C GLY A 298 32.62 -11.85 -1.88
N ALA A 299 33.03 -11.90 -0.61
CA ALA A 299 33.03 -13.13 0.18
C ALA A 299 31.60 -13.62 0.52
N ARG A 300 30.64 -12.69 0.64
CA ARG A 300 29.21 -12.97 0.79
C ARG A 300 28.42 -11.90 0.05
N ALA A 301 27.31 -12.31 -0.56
CA ALA A 301 26.40 -11.42 -1.26
C ALA A 301 25.54 -10.57 -0.31
N ALA A 302 25.25 -11.05 0.90
CA ALA A 302 24.51 -10.29 1.90
C ALA A 302 24.87 -10.72 3.32
N ILE A 303 24.52 -9.88 4.29
CA ILE A 303 24.56 -10.16 5.73
C ILE A 303 23.14 -10.03 6.27
N LEU A 304 22.67 -11.07 6.96
CA LEU A 304 21.38 -11.05 7.66
C LEU A 304 21.60 -10.87 9.15
N TYR A 305 21.00 -9.81 9.68
CA TYR A 305 21.03 -9.43 11.08
C TYR A 305 19.67 -9.68 11.73
N ARG A 306 19.62 -10.65 12.64
CA ARG A 306 18.43 -10.91 13.45
C ARG A 306 18.25 -9.82 14.51
N ASN A 307 17.07 -9.24 14.62
CA ASN A 307 16.70 -8.27 15.63
C ASN A 307 16.38 -8.95 16.97
N THR A 308 17.29 -8.77 17.91
CA THR A 308 17.20 -9.34 19.27
C THR A 308 16.42 -8.44 20.25
N GLY A 309 15.90 -7.32 19.78
CA GLY A 309 15.19 -6.32 20.57
C GLY A 309 16.09 -5.20 21.11
N GLY A 310 15.48 -4.09 21.53
CA GLY A 310 16.17 -2.95 22.13
C GLY A 310 17.25 -2.31 21.23
N GLY A 311 17.10 -2.43 19.90
CA GLY A 311 18.09 -1.94 18.92
C GLY A 311 19.36 -2.79 18.80
N THR A 312 19.33 -4.04 19.28
CA THR A 312 20.47 -4.97 19.22
C THR A 312 20.24 -6.03 18.14
N PHE A 313 21.30 -6.39 17.41
CA PHE A 313 21.23 -7.30 16.27
C PHE A 313 22.30 -8.39 16.35
N SER A 314 22.01 -9.57 15.82
CA SER A 314 22.98 -10.67 15.71
C SER A 314 23.15 -11.08 14.25
N ASP A 315 24.40 -11.17 13.78
CA ASP A 315 24.68 -11.78 12.47
C ASP A 315 24.30 -13.26 12.51
N VAL A 316 23.30 -13.64 11.72
CA VAL A 316 22.79 -15.01 11.58
C VAL A 316 22.99 -15.54 10.16
N THR A 317 23.73 -14.83 9.30
CA THR A 317 23.88 -15.10 7.86
C THR A 317 24.20 -16.57 7.56
N ALA A 318 25.20 -17.12 8.25
CA ALA A 318 25.62 -18.51 8.08
C ALA A 318 24.57 -19.51 8.60
N GLN A 319 23.90 -19.18 9.70
CA GLN A 319 22.89 -20.04 10.33
C GLN A 319 21.65 -20.12 9.45
N ALA A 320 21.28 -18.98 8.87
CA ALA A 320 20.16 -18.80 7.95
C ALA A 320 20.41 -19.42 6.57
N GLY A 321 21.65 -19.81 6.23
CA GLY A 321 21.94 -20.46 4.95
C GLY A 321 22.09 -19.49 3.77
N ILE A 322 22.35 -18.21 4.04
CA ILE A 322 22.71 -17.22 3.00
C ILE A 322 24.20 -17.36 2.71
N ASP A 323 24.53 -18.08 1.63
CA ASP A 323 25.88 -18.57 1.34
C ASP A 323 26.44 -18.12 -0.03
N SER A 324 25.63 -17.44 -0.83
CA SER A 324 26.08 -16.91 -2.13
C SER A 324 27.17 -15.87 -1.96
N ALA A 325 28.12 -15.90 -2.88
CA ALA A 325 29.21 -14.94 -3.01
C ALA A 325 28.91 -13.94 -4.15
N GLY A 326 29.64 -12.84 -4.16
CA GLY A 326 29.45 -11.76 -5.14
C GLY A 326 29.11 -10.43 -4.47
N GLU A 327 29.21 -9.36 -5.25
CA GLU A 327 28.83 -8.01 -4.81
C GLU A 327 27.35 -7.82 -5.13
N ALA A 328 26.55 -7.58 -4.10
CA ALA A 328 25.12 -7.34 -4.25
C ALA A 328 24.80 -5.84 -4.10
N HIS A 329 23.85 -5.35 -4.91
CA HIS A 329 23.54 -3.92 -5.08
C HIS A 329 22.09 -3.57 -4.80
N GLY A 330 21.27 -4.58 -4.52
CA GLY A 330 19.86 -4.41 -4.21
C GLY A 330 19.29 -5.68 -3.65
N CYS A 331 18.19 -5.54 -2.93
CA CYS A 331 17.40 -6.66 -2.45
C CYS A 331 15.91 -6.33 -2.58
N ALA A 332 15.09 -7.37 -2.64
CA ALA A 332 13.65 -7.27 -2.38
C ALA A 332 13.22 -8.48 -1.56
N VAL A 333 12.12 -8.29 -0.83
CA VAL A 333 11.54 -9.28 0.08
C VAL A 333 10.07 -9.45 -0.29
N GLY A 334 9.61 -10.69 -0.36
CA GLY A 334 8.22 -11.02 -0.68
C GLY A 334 8.00 -12.53 -0.74
N ASP A 335 6.83 -12.98 -0.32
CA ASP A 335 6.38 -14.38 -0.36
C ASP A 335 5.98 -14.76 -1.80
N TYR A 336 6.94 -15.21 -2.62
CA TYR A 336 6.66 -15.43 -4.05
C TYR A 336 5.93 -16.75 -4.30
N ASP A 337 5.93 -17.69 -3.35
CA ASP A 337 5.23 -18.97 -3.47
C ASP A 337 3.99 -19.10 -2.59
N ASN A 338 3.57 -17.99 -1.98
CA ASN A 338 2.33 -17.85 -1.20
C ASN A 338 2.24 -18.86 -0.05
N ASP A 339 3.38 -19.18 0.58
CA ASP A 339 3.47 -20.14 1.67
C ASP A 339 3.40 -19.52 3.08
N GLY A 340 3.21 -18.20 3.12
CA GLY A 340 3.09 -17.37 4.31
C GLY A 340 4.43 -16.94 4.90
N ARG A 341 5.54 -17.08 4.15
CA ARG A 341 6.88 -16.69 4.60
C ARG A 341 7.59 -15.91 3.51
N ASP A 342 8.07 -14.73 3.87
CA ASP A 342 8.78 -13.89 2.92
C ASP A 342 10.10 -14.53 2.44
N ASP A 343 10.29 -14.50 1.13
CA ASP A 343 11.52 -14.90 0.44
C ASP A 343 12.41 -13.69 0.13
N ILE A 344 13.62 -13.95 -0.36
CA ILE A 344 14.60 -12.90 -0.67
C ILE A 344 15.05 -13.03 -2.11
N VAL A 345 15.13 -11.90 -2.82
CA VAL A 345 15.93 -11.75 -4.04
C VAL A 345 17.07 -10.76 -3.82
N LEU A 346 18.27 -11.13 -4.27
CA LEU A 346 19.47 -10.29 -4.26
C LEU A 346 19.90 -10.00 -5.70
N GLY A 347 20.25 -8.75 -5.97
CA GLY A 347 20.80 -8.30 -7.24
C GLY A 347 22.31 -8.28 -7.19
N LEU A 348 22.99 -9.11 -7.99
CA LEU A 348 24.44 -9.21 -8.06
C LEU A 348 24.99 -8.45 -9.29
N SER A 349 26.29 -8.14 -9.31
CA SER A 349 26.94 -7.46 -10.46
C SER A 349 26.73 -8.11 -11.84
N ASN A 350 26.31 -9.38 -11.89
CA ASN A 350 26.16 -10.17 -13.10
C ASN A 350 24.86 -11.01 -13.15
N GLY A 351 23.89 -10.74 -12.28
CA GLY A 351 22.67 -11.55 -12.23
C GLY A 351 21.86 -11.33 -10.96
N ILE A 352 21.03 -12.31 -10.62
CA ILE A 352 20.28 -12.33 -9.36
C ILE A 352 20.47 -13.65 -8.64
N VAL A 353 20.18 -13.65 -7.34
CA VAL A 353 20.02 -14.86 -6.53
C VAL A 353 18.70 -14.78 -5.79
N ILE A 354 17.92 -15.86 -5.82
CA ILE A 354 16.68 -16.00 -5.08
C ILE A 354 16.88 -17.03 -3.96
N TYR A 355 16.44 -16.69 -2.77
CA TYR A 355 16.42 -17.55 -1.59
C TYR A 355 14.99 -17.78 -1.15
N HIS A 356 14.61 -19.05 -1.11
CA HIS A 356 13.32 -19.49 -0.57
C HIS A 356 13.41 -19.68 0.94
N ASN A 357 12.44 -19.18 1.70
CA ASN A 357 12.33 -19.32 3.14
C ASN A 357 11.72 -20.68 3.52
N GLU A 358 12.57 -21.61 3.93
CA GLU A 358 12.16 -22.96 4.38
C GLU A 358 11.47 -22.94 5.76
N GLY A 359 11.35 -21.75 6.37
CA GLY A 359 10.88 -21.55 7.73
C GLY A 359 11.94 -21.90 8.77
N ARG A 360 11.61 -21.66 10.05
CA ARG A 360 12.52 -21.87 11.19
C ARG A 360 13.85 -21.13 11.04
N GLY A 361 13.82 -19.98 10.40
CA GLY A 361 14.97 -19.10 10.20
C GLY A 361 16.01 -19.64 9.21
N ARG A 362 15.57 -20.38 8.17
CA ARG A 362 16.45 -21.01 7.17
C ARG A 362 16.02 -20.65 5.76
N PHE A 363 17.00 -20.42 4.92
CA PHE A 363 16.87 -20.16 3.49
C PHE A 363 17.60 -21.20 2.66
N ARG A 364 17.10 -21.43 1.46
CA ARG A 364 17.72 -22.25 0.41
C ARG A 364 17.81 -21.44 -0.87
N ASN A 365 18.95 -21.49 -1.56
CA ASN A 365 19.06 -20.88 -2.89
C ASN A 365 18.11 -21.60 -3.88
N ALA A 366 17.12 -20.87 -4.37
CA ALA A 366 16.05 -21.34 -5.25
C ALA A 366 16.20 -20.81 -6.69
N THR A 367 17.24 -20.03 -6.99
CA THR A 367 17.44 -19.37 -8.30
C THR A 367 17.28 -20.31 -9.48
N ALA A 368 17.84 -21.53 -9.41
CA ALA A 368 17.74 -22.49 -10.49
C ALA A 368 16.34 -23.08 -10.67
N SER A 369 15.59 -23.28 -9.57
CA SER A 369 14.23 -23.82 -9.61
C SER A 369 13.19 -22.81 -10.08
N THR A 370 13.43 -21.50 -9.90
CA THR A 370 12.50 -20.47 -10.38
C THR A 370 12.50 -20.35 -11.91
N GLY A 371 13.56 -20.81 -12.58
CA GLY A 371 13.69 -20.71 -14.03
C GLY A 371 14.06 -19.31 -14.54
N ILE A 372 14.24 -18.33 -13.64
CA ILE A 372 14.66 -16.98 -14.01
C ILE A 372 16.10 -17.01 -14.54
N ARG A 373 16.31 -16.35 -15.68
CA ARG A 373 17.63 -16.17 -16.30
C ARG A 373 17.87 -14.70 -16.55
N PHE A 374 18.73 -14.09 -15.74
CA PHE A 374 19.07 -12.69 -15.87
C PHE A 374 20.58 -12.50 -15.83
N ASP A 375 21.11 -11.92 -16.90
CA ASP A 375 22.53 -11.64 -17.14
C ASP A 375 22.73 -10.13 -17.34
N GLY A 376 22.91 -9.39 -16.24
CA GLY A 376 23.10 -7.95 -16.28
C GLY A 376 23.35 -7.39 -14.89
N LEU A 377 23.44 -6.05 -14.79
CA LEU A 377 23.50 -5.37 -13.50
C LEU A 377 22.08 -4.91 -13.10
N PRO A 378 21.41 -5.61 -12.17
CA PRO A 378 20.18 -5.12 -11.56
C PRO A 378 20.52 -4.11 -10.45
N LEU A 379 19.92 -2.92 -10.50
CA LEU A 379 19.98 -1.95 -9.40
C LEU A 379 18.68 -1.86 -8.62
N GLY A 380 17.55 -2.18 -9.24
CA GLY A 380 16.24 -2.19 -8.61
C GLY A 380 15.59 -3.55 -8.76
N LEU A 381 15.01 -4.04 -7.67
CA LEU A 381 14.26 -5.29 -7.60
C LEU A 381 12.93 -4.97 -6.91
N THR A 382 11.83 -5.39 -7.53
CA THR A 382 10.49 -5.10 -7.02
C THR A 382 9.63 -6.34 -7.21
N PHE A 383 9.18 -6.94 -6.11
CA PHE A 383 8.08 -7.89 -6.16
C PHE A 383 6.77 -7.13 -6.35
N VAL A 384 5.93 -7.60 -7.26
CA VAL A 384 4.68 -6.94 -7.62
C VAL A 384 3.70 -7.98 -8.17
N ASP A 385 2.45 -7.99 -7.71
CA ASP A 385 1.38 -8.72 -8.38
C ASP A 385 0.81 -7.81 -9.46
N PHE A 386 1.37 -7.87 -10.67
CA PHE A 386 1.04 -6.87 -11.69
C PHE A 386 -0.20 -7.26 -12.51
N ASP A 387 -0.54 -8.55 -12.56
CA ASP A 387 -1.69 -9.06 -13.31
C ASP A 387 -2.86 -9.53 -12.42
N HIS A 388 -2.73 -9.33 -11.11
CA HIS A 388 -3.74 -9.56 -10.06
C HIS A 388 -4.13 -11.02 -9.92
N ASP A 389 -3.18 -11.90 -10.21
CA ASP A 389 -3.39 -13.33 -10.13
C ASP A 389 -3.12 -13.89 -8.72
N GLY A 390 -2.65 -13.02 -7.82
CA GLY A 390 -2.35 -13.28 -6.42
C GLY A 390 -0.94 -13.79 -6.17
N ASP A 391 -0.14 -14.05 -7.21
CA ASP A 391 1.23 -14.53 -7.12
C ASP A 391 2.20 -13.36 -7.38
N LEU A 392 3.19 -13.13 -6.51
CA LEU A 392 4.13 -12.02 -6.72
C LEU A 392 5.04 -12.28 -7.92
N ASP A 393 5.02 -11.36 -8.89
CA ASP A 393 5.93 -11.27 -10.03
C ASP A 393 7.19 -10.48 -9.68
N LEU A 394 8.23 -10.57 -10.50
CA LEU A 394 9.50 -9.87 -10.26
C LEU A 394 9.83 -8.89 -11.40
N TYR A 395 9.82 -7.60 -11.08
CA TYR A 395 10.37 -6.54 -11.93
C TYR A 395 11.83 -6.27 -11.58
N ILE A 396 12.68 -6.17 -12.62
CA ILE A 396 14.12 -5.95 -12.49
C ILE A 396 14.52 -4.71 -13.30
N SER A 397 14.97 -3.66 -12.59
CA SER A 397 15.59 -2.48 -13.19
C SER A 397 17.03 -2.79 -13.58
N ARG A 398 17.26 -2.90 -14.89
CA ARG A 398 18.58 -3.18 -15.46
C ARG A 398 19.29 -1.87 -15.75
N PHE A 399 20.45 -1.69 -15.13
CA PHE A 399 21.27 -0.51 -15.36
C PHE A 399 22.11 -0.65 -16.65
N THR A 400 22.67 -1.84 -16.90
CA THR A 400 23.45 -2.11 -18.11
C THR A 400 23.45 -3.59 -18.50
N ASP A 401 23.74 -3.87 -19.78
CA ASP A 401 23.81 -5.22 -20.38
C ASP A 401 25.21 -5.86 -20.28
N PHE A 402 26.22 -5.13 -19.79
CA PHE A 402 27.57 -5.68 -19.63
C PHE A 402 27.93 -5.81 -18.14
N PRO A 403 28.64 -6.87 -17.75
CA PRO A 403 29.08 -7.05 -16.38
C PRO A 403 30.03 -5.91 -15.99
N VAL A 404 29.82 -5.33 -14.81
CA VAL A 404 30.77 -4.37 -14.23
C VAL A 404 32.02 -5.14 -13.82
N GLN A 405 33.20 -4.70 -14.29
CA GLN A 405 34.46 -5.28 -13.87
C GLN A 405 34.66 -4.96 -12.38
N PRO A 406 34.78 -5.98 -11.49
CA PRO A 406 34.89 -5.75 -10.06
C PRO A 406 36.07 -4.82 -9.70
N ASP A 407 37.15 -4.88 -10.48
CA ASP A 407 38.40 -4.17 -10.21
C ASP A 407 38.69 -2.94 -11.10
N GLY A 408 37.81 -2.60 -12.05
CA GLY A 408 37.99 -1.46 -12.95
C GLY A 408 37.47 -0.14 -12.38
N GLU A 409 38.02 0.98 -12.85
CA GLU A 409 37.33 2.28 -12.72
C GLU A 409 36.00 2.19 -13.46
N PHE A 410 34.90 2.46 -12.76
CA PHE A 410 33.60 2.53 -13.41
C PHE A 410 33.48 3.86 -14.14
N ASN A 411 33.40 3.78 -15.46
CA ASN A 411 33.02 4.92 -16.28
C ASN A 411 31.55 4.79 -16.63
N PHE A 412 30.76 5.83 -16.34
CA PHE A 412 29.40 5.93 -16.84
C PHE A 412 29.44 5.80 -18.37
N PRO A 413 28.85 4.75 -18.94
CA PRO A 413 28.95 4.50 -20.36
C PRO A 413 27.89 5.34 -21.08
N PHE A 414 28.06 6.68 -21.09
CA PHE A 414 27.13 7.63 -21.71
C PHE A 414 26.83 7.32 -23.19
N ALA A 415 27.70 6.55 -23.84
CA ALA A 415 27.57 6.12 -25.24
C ALA A 415 27.11 4.65 -25.41
N ALA A 416 26.92 3.88 -24.33
CA ALA A 416 26.42 2.50 -24.47
C ALA A 416 24.92 2.51 -24.77
N PRO A 417 24.45 1.59 -25.62
CA PRO A 417 23.02 1.40 -25.80
C PRO A 417 22.41 1.01 -24.45
N PRO A 418 21.28 1.62 -24.09
CA PRO A 418 20.67 1.36 -22.81
C PRO A 418 20.04 -0.03 -22.78
N ALA A 419 20.16 -0.67 -21.62
CA ALA A 419 19.70 -2.02 -21.42
C ALA A 419 18.21 -2.06 -21.06
N PRO A 420 17.42 -3.00 -21.60
CA PRO A 420 16.01 -3.12 -21.23
C PRO A 420 15.88 -3.68 -19.81
N ASN A 421 14.91 -3.15 -19.06
CA ASN A 421 14.46 -3.77 -17.81
C ASN A 421 13.76 -5.11 -18.11
N ALA A 422 13.57 -5.94 -17.08
CA ALA A 422 12.91 -7.23 -17.23
C ALA A 422 11.70 -7.37 -16.29
N LEU A 423 10.66 -8.06 -16.75
CA LEU A 423 9.52 -8.47 -15.94
C LEU A 423 9.34 -9.98 -16.05
N TRP A 424 9.38 -10.65 -14.90
CA TRP A 424 9.23 -12.09 -14.77
C TRP A 424 7.90 -12.39 -14.11
N ARG A 425 6.97 -12.95 -14.88
CA ARG A 425 5.66 -13.37 -14.37
C ARG A 425 5.78 -14.66 -13.59
N ASN A 426 5.21 -14.72 -12.40
CA ASN A 426 5.06 -15.94 -11.64
C ASN A 426 3.99 -16.83 -12.29
N ASN A 427 4.23 -18.13 -12.33
CA ASN A 427 3.30 -19.10 -12.90
C ASN A 427 2.40 -19.76 -11.82
N GLY A 428 2.48 -19.32 -10.56
CA GLY A 428 1.73 -19.89 -9.42
C GLY A 428 2.21 -21.28 -8.99
N ASN A 429 3.42 -21.66 -9.41
CA ASN A 429 4.02 -22.96 -9.10
C ASN A 429 5.52 -22.84 -8.71
N GLY A 430 5.93 -21.63 -8.32
CA GLY A 430 7.32 -21.30 -7.97
C GLY A 430 8.26 -21.14 -9.18
N THR A 431 7.75 -21.19 -10.41
CA THR A 431 8.51 -20.88 -11.64
C THR A 431 8.04 -19.59 -12.28
N PHE A 432 8.91 -18.98 -13.07
CA PHE A 432 8.66 -17.69 -13.70
C PHE A 432 8.85 -17.73 -15.23
N THR A 433 8.13 -16.87 -15.93
CA THR A 433 8.19 -16.68 -17.38
C THR A 433 8.57 -15.24 -17.69
N ASP A 434 9.53 -15.03 -18.60
CA ASP A 434 9.84 -13.67 -19.09
C ASP A 434 8.64 -13.10 -19.85
N TRP A 435 8.10 -12.01 -19.32
CA TRP A 435 6.92 -11.32 -19.83
C TRP A 435 7.22 -9.89 -20.25
N THR A 436 8.50 -9.52 -20.33
CA THR A 436 8.96 -8.17 -20.68
C THR A 436 8.36 -7.65 -21.98
N THR A 437 8.31 -8.49 -23.02
CA THR A 437 7.78 -8.06 -24.33
C THR A 437 6.26 -7.96 -24.32
N GLN A 438 5.57 -8.92 -23.70
CA GLN A 438 4.12 -9.01 -23.62
C GLN A 438 3.54 -7.86 -22.81
N ALA A 439 4.22 -7.48 -21.73
CA ALA A 439 3.90 -6.34 -20.89
C ALA A 439 4.27 -4.99 -21.54
N GLY A 440 4.86 -4.98 -22.75
CA GLY A 440 5.24 -3.75 -23.46
C GLY A 440 6.41 -3.00 -22.81
N LEU A 441 7.28 -3.72 -22.10
CA LEU A 441 8.40 -3.13 -21.35
C LEU A 441 9.72 -3.13 -22.12
N THR A 442 9.71 -3.63 -23.36
CA THR A 442 10.87 -3.57 -24.26
C THR A 442 11.22 -2.12 -24.59
N GLY A 443 12.45 -1.71 -24.26
CA GLY A 443 12.95 -0.36 -24.58
C GLY A 443 12.96 0.63 -23.41
N ASN A 444 12.65 0.19 -22.19
CA ASN A 444 12.60 1.05 -20.99
C ASN A 444 13.97 1.42 -20.36
N ALA A 445 15.07 1.12 -21.04
CA ALA A 445 16.38 1.80 -21.05
C ALA A 445 16.75 2.82 -19.93
N PRO A 446 17.99 2.74 -19.39
CA PRO A 446 18.33 1.89 -18.24
C PRO A 446 17.60 2.34 -16.95
N GLY A 447 17.21 1.37 -16.13
CA GLY A 447 16.54 1.60 -14.84
C GLY A 447 17.50 1.70 -13.66
N ILE A 448 17.16 2.53 -12.67
CA ILE A 448 17.83 2.52 -11.35
C ILE A 448 16.91 1.82 -10.33
N ALA A 449 15.72 2.37 -10.09
CA ALA A 449 14.73 1.81 -9.19
C ALA A 449 13.36 1.71 -9.89
N ALA A 450 12.51 0.83 -9.35
CA ALA A 450 11.11 0.74 -9.71
C ALA A 450 10.27 0.72 -8.44
N LEU A 451 9.19 1.48 -8.40
CA LEU A 451 8.21 1.47 -7.33
C LEU A 451 6.85 1.07 -7.89
N ALA A 452 6.19 0.15 -7.20
CA ALA A 452 4.82 -0.27 -7.49
C ALA A 452 3.84 0.57 -6.66
N SER A 453 2.83 1.16 -7.29
CA SER A 453 1.75 1.88 -6.62
C SER A 453 0.53 1.96 -7.53
N ASP A 454 -0.67 2.00 -6.98
CA ASP A 454 -1.89 2.36 -7.71
C ASP A 454 -1.99 3.89 -7.75
N LEU A 455 -1.51 4.53 -8.82
CA LEU A 455 -1.40 6.00 -8.87
C LEU A 455 -2.69 6.68 -9.27
N ASN A 456 -3.54 5.98 -10.01
CA ASN A 456 -4.81 6.50 -10.53
C ASN A 456 -6.03 5.92 -9.81
N ASN A 457 -5.82 5.16 -8.73
CA ASN A 457 -6.85 4.51 -7.93
C ASN A 457 -7.78 3.59 -8.75
N ASP A 458 -7.29 3.03 -9.86
CA ASP A 458 -8.03 2.07 -10.69
C ASP A 458 -7.86 0.62 -10.19
N ARG A 459 -7.21 0.46 -9.03
CA ARG A 459 -6.84 -0.78 -8.35
C ARG A 459 -5.79 -1.59 -9.10
N ALA A 460 -5.25 -1.13 -10.23
CA ALA A 460 -4.15 -1.74 -10.95
C ALA A 460 -2.82 -1.19 -10.45
N ILE A 461 -1.81 -2.06 -10.40
CA ILE A 461 -0.50 -1.65 -9.93
C ILE A 461 0.25 -1.03 -11.10
N ASP A 462 0.52 0.27 -10.99
CA ASP A 462 1.38 1.02 -11.89
C ASP A 462 2.84 0.92 -11.46
N LEU A 463 3.75 1.22 -12.39
CA LEU A 463 5.19 1.26 -12.10
C LEU A 463 5.75 2.66 -12.30
N ILE A 464 6.49 3.15 -11.30
CA ILE A 464 7.29 4.36 -11.38
C ILE A 464 8.74 3.96 -11.55
N LEU A 465 9.32 4.30 -12.69
CA LEU A 465 10.69 3.95 -13.04
C LEU A 465 11.60 5.16 -12.92
N THR A 466 12.68 5.02 -12.15
CA THR A 466 13.79 5.97 -12.14
C THR A 466 14.90 5.49 -13.06
N GLY A 467 15.79 6.39 -13.46
CA GLY A 467 16.83 6.03 -14.42
C GLY A 467 17.84 7.14 -14.63
N TRP A 468 19.03 6.73 -15.05
CA TRP A 468 20.13 7.63 -15.32
C TRP A 468 19.82 8.55 -16.52
N GLN A 469 20.07 9.85 -16.37
CA GLN A 469 19.94 10.88 -17.42
C GLN A 469 18.57 11.06 -18.08
N ARG A 470 17.51 10.49 -17.51
CA ARG A 470 16.13 10.69 -17.98
C ARG A 470 15.25 11.25 -16.88
N SER A 471 14.06 11.69 -17.28
CA SER A 471 12.96 11.91 -16.33
C SER A 471 12.46 10.58 -15.78
N ALA A 472 11.82 10.60 -14.61
CA ALA A 472 11.09 9.42 -14.16
C ALA A 472 9.97 9.10 -15.16
N VAL A 473 9.73 7.81 -15.37
CA VAL A 473 8.71 7.30 -16.29
C VAL A 473 7.62 6.64 -15.47
N VAL A 474 6.36 7.00 -15.74
CA VAL A 474 5.21 6.31 -15.15
C VAL A 474 4.67 5.33 -16.18
N LEU A 475 4.48 4.09 -15.78
CA LEU A 475 3.87 3.04 -16.59
C LEU A 475 2.53 2.69 -15.97
N LEU A 476 1.46 3.16 -16.61
CA LEU A 476 0.10 2.86 -16.18
C LEU A 476 -0.28 1.45 -16.61
N ASN A 477 -0.82 0.67 -15.68
CA ASN A 477 -1.25 -0.70 -15.93
C ASN A 477 -2.71 -0.72 -16.37
N PRO A 478 -3.01 -0.97 -17.66
CA PRO A 478 -4.39 -1.02 -18.13
C PRO A 478 -5.13 -2.31 -17.70
N ARG A 479 -4.53 -3.15 -16.85
CA ARG A 479 -4.93 -4.52 -16.46
C ARG A 479 -4.86 -5.55 -17.60
N GLU A 480 -5.32 -5.19 -18.80
CA GLU A 480 -5.17 -6.01 -20.01
C GLU A 480 -4.26 -5.33 -21.03
N GLY A 481 -3.29 -6.10 -21.50
CA GLY A 481 -2.34 -5.67 -22.52
C GLY A 481 -1.11 -4.98 -21.93
N PRO A 482 -0.30 -4.34 -22.79
CA PRO A 482 0.96 -3.75 -22.36
C PRO A 482 0.73 -2.52 -21.47
N PHE A 483 1.66 -2.31 -20.54
CA PHE A 483 1.76 -1.06 -19.79
C PHE A 483 1.77 0.14 -20.75
N ARG A 484 1.13 1.23 -20.34
CA ARG A 484 1.08 2.49 -21.09
C ARG A 484 2.02 3.49 -20.45
N GLN A 485 3.06 3.87 -21.19
CA GLN A 485 3.95 4.92 -20.76
C GLN A 485 3.20 6.26 -20.69
N SER A 486 3.38 6.95 -19.56
CA SER A 486 2.89 8.29 -19.28
C SER A 486 4.04 9.17 -18.78
N GLU A 487 4.03 10.44 -19.17
CA GLU A 487 4.91 11.48 -18.63
C GLU A 487 4.03 12.55 -17.96
N PRO A 488 3.47 12.26 -16.78
CA PRO A 488 2.39 13.06 -16.19
C PRO A 488 2.87 14.37 -15.52
N TRP A 489 4.08 14.83 -15.81
CA TRP A 489 4.74 15.93 -15.10
C TRP A 489 4.27 17.29 -15.63
N ASN A 490 3.74 18.15 -14.75
CA ASN A 490 3.25 19.48 -15.16
C ASN A 490 4.37 20.52 -15.43
N SER A 491 5.61 20.17 -15.14
CA SER A 491 6.77 21.04 -15.23
C SER A 491 8.02 20.22 -15.54
N ALA A 492 9.14 20.89 -15.83
CA ALA A 492 10.40 20.21 -16.13
C ALA A 492 10.82 19.29 -14.98
N PHE A 493 10.93 18.00 -15.26
CA PHE A 493 11.35 17.00 -14.30
C PHE A 493 12.88 17.07 -14.06
N PRO A 494 13.36 17.14 -12.80
CA PRO A 494 14.79 17.21 -12.55
C PRO A 494 15.52 15.92 -12.99
N PRO A 495 16.70 16.04 -13.61
CA PRO A 495 17.38 14.91 -14.21
C PRO A 495 17.89 13.90 -13.16
N ALA A 496 18.24 12.70 -13.66
CA ALA A 496 18.87 11.63 -12.90
C ALA A 496 18.16 11.26 -11.57
N PRO A 497 16.85 10.98 -11.60
CA PRO A 497 16.16 10.42 -10.44
C PRO A 497 16.78 9.07 -10.07
N ALA A 498 16.97 8.85 -8.77
CA ALA A 498 17.59 7.65 -8.22
C ALA A 498 16.59 6.89 -7.34
N GLY A 499 16.37 7.35 -6.11
CA GLY A 499 15.35 6.83 -5.21
C GLY A 499 13.98 7.45 -5.48
N VAL A 500 12.93 6.69 -5.20
CA VAL A 500 11.53 7.12 -5.28
C VAL A 500 10.75 6.53 -4.11
N VAL A 501 9.79 7.29 -3.57
CA VAL A 501 8.81 6.81 -2.61
C VAL A 501 7.44 7.37 -2.95
N ALA A 502 6.40 6.57 -2.72
CA ALA A 502 4.99 6.94 -2.86
C ALA A 502 4.34 7.01 -1.48
N PHE A 503 3.61 8.09 -1.22
CA PHE A 503 2.92 8.33 0.05
C PHE A 503 1.90 9.45 -0.16
N ASP A 504 0.80 9.42 0.58
CA ASP A 504 -0.22 10.47 0.55
C ASP A 504 0.11 11.52 1.63
N PHE A 505 1.00 12.46 1.30
CA PHE A 505 1.50 13.44 2.29
C PHE A 505 0.42 14.44 2.68
N ASN A 506 -0.57 14.63 1.82
CA ASN A 506 -1.59 15.65 1.96
C ASN A 506 -2.98 15.09 2.35
N LYS A 507 -3.11 13.76 2.41
CA LYS A 507 -4.30 12.99 2.80
C LYS A 507 -5.50 13.18 1.85
N ASP A 508 -5.25 13.36 0.56
CA ASP A 508 -6.31 13.47 -0.45
C ASP A 508 -6.71 12.12 -1.07
N GLY A 509 -6.08 11.03 -0.64
CA GLY A 509 -6.37 9.68 -1.11
C GLY A 509 -5.64 9.31 -2.41
N PHE A 510 -4.80 10.18 -2.96
CA PHE A 510 -3.92 9.85 -4.07
C PHE A 510 -2.47 9.76 -3.59
N MET A 511 -1.74 8.75 -4.09
CA MET A 511 -0.33 8.63 -3.76
C MET A 511 0.48 9.73 -4.46
N ASP A 512 1.12 10.57 -3.66
CA ASP A 512 2.10 11.56 -4.10
C ASP A 512 3.47 10.89 -4.25
N LEU A 513 4.42 11.57 -4.93
CA LEU A 513 5.75 11.02 -5.19
C LEU A 513 6.85 11.96 -4.71
N ALA A 514 7.87 11.40 -4.06
CA ALA A 514 9.12 12.10 -3.82
C ALA A 514 10.31 11.34 -4.43
N PHE A 515 11.28 12.09 -4.94
CA PHE A 515 12.47 11.55 -5.61
C PHE A 515 13.74 12.14 -5.05
N THR A 516 14.76 11.30 -4.87
CA THR A 516 16.16 11.76 -4.81
C THR A 516 16.75 11.82 -6.22
N HIS A 517 17.72 12.71 -6.42
CA HIS A 517 18.38 12.92 -7.71
C HIS A 517 19.90 12.87 -7.58
N TRP A 518 20.60 12.16 -8.46
CA TRP A 518 22.08 12.20 -8.56
C TRP A 518 22.62 13.49 -9.20
N SER A 519 21.80 14.53 -9.22
CA SER A 519 22.14 15.89 -9.61
C SER A 519 21.24 16.88 -8.86
N GLN A 520 21.55 18.17 -8.93
CA GLN A 520 20.67 19.21 -8.38
C GLN A 520 19.24 19.09 -8.95
N PRO A 521 18.19 19.28 -8.12
CA PRO A 521 18.20 19.81 -6.75
C PRO A 521 18.49 18.77 -5.65
N GLY A 522 18.77 17.51 -6.00
CA GLY A 522 19.02 16.41 -5.06
C GLY A 522 17.75 15.80 -4.45
N LEU A 523 16.68 16.57 -4.32
CA LEU A 523 15.38 16.13 -3.80
C LEU A 523 14.24 16.86 -4.51
N SER A 524 13.16 16.17 -4.84
CA SER A 524 11.92 16.77 -5.35
C SER A 524 10.67 16.08 -4.79
N LEU A 525 9.58 16.83 -4.67
CA LEU A 525 8.26 16.37 -4.22
C LEU A 525 7.22 16.73 -5.28
N TRP A 526 6.29 15.82 -5.52
CA TRP A 526 5.29 15.89 -6.58
C TRP A 526 3.93 15.45 -6.04
N LYS A 527 2.98 16.38 -6.07
CA LYS A 527 1.59 16.12 -5.71
C LYS A 527 0.86 15.45 -6.87
N ASN A 528 0.20 14.33 -6.61
CA ASN A 528 -0.73 13.72 -7.55
C ASN A 528 -2.04 14.52 -7.58
N VAL A 529 -2.56 14.79 -8.77
CA VAL A 529 -3.85 15.47 -8.93
C VAL A 529 -4.82 14.54 -9.63
N ASP A 530 -5.70 13.97 -8.81
CA ASP A 530 -6.81 13.10 -9.21
C ASP A 530 -6.37 11.90 -10.07
N GLY A 531 -5.14 11.42 -9.91
CA GLY A 531 -4.61 10.28 -10.67
C GLY A 531 -4.22 10.60 -12.11
N THR A 532 -4.24 11.89 -12.51
CA THR A 532 -4.09 12.29 -13.92
C THR A 532 -2.76 12.96 -14.23
N ARG A 533 -2.20 13.70 -13.26
CA ARG A 533 -0.96 14.47 -13.44
C ARG A 533 -0.26 14.67 -12.10
N PHE A 534 1.01 15.03 -12.17
CA PHE A 534 1.82 15.39 -11.01
C PHE A 534 2.24 16.86 -11.07
N GLU A 535 2.02 17.56 -9.95
CA GLU A 535 2.39 18.95 -9.76
C GLU A 535 3.57 19.07 -8.82
N ARG A 536 4.63 19.79 -9.25
CA ARG A 536 5.80 20.00 -8.40
C ARG A 536 5.44 20.81 -7.16
N VAL A 537 5.85 20.30 -6.00
CA VAL A 537 5.71 20.96 -4.70
C VAL A 537 7.06 21.57 -4.32
N ASP A 538 7.04 22.84 -3.93
CA ASP A 538 8.22 23.51 -3.40
C ASP A 538 8.54 22.97 -2.00
N ILE A 539 9.78 22.53 -1.82
CA ILE A 539 10.31 22.06 -0.53
C ILE A 539 11.48 22.95 -0.10
N PRO A 540 11.73 23.12 1.20
CA PRO A 540 12.91 23.86 1.68
C PRO A 540 14.19 23.28 1.05
N GLU A 541 14.91 24.10 0.28
CA GLU A 541 16.06 23.60 -0.49
C GLU A 541 17.16 23.08 0.45
N PRO A 542 17.51 21.78 0.39
CA PRO A 542 18.51 21.21 1.28
C PRO A 542 19.95 21.59 0.87
N LYS A 543 20.11 22.39 -0.20
CA LYS A 543 21.36 22.73 -0.90
C LYS A 543 22.18 21.50 -1.31
N TRP A 544 21.49 20.45 -1.75
CA TRP A 544 22.12 19.21 -2.15
C TRP A 544 22.61 19.26 -3.58
N VAL A 545 23.81 18.71 -3.80
CA VAL A 545 24.33 18.43 -5.14
C VAL A 545 23.85 17.07 -5.66
N ARG A 546 23.58 16.12 -4.74
CA ARG A 546 23.09 14.76 -5.01
C ARG A 546 22.24 14.25 -3.84
N GLY A 547 21.25 13.43 -4.14
CA GLY A 547 20.46 12.64 -3.20
C GLY A 547 20.59 11.15 -3.51
N TRP A 548 20.46 10.31 -2.49
CA TRP A 548 20.70 8.86 -2.57
C TRP A 548 19.45 8.07 -2.21
N GLY A 549 19.30 7.65 -0.95
CA GLY A 549 18.12 6.95 -0.45
C GLY A 549 17.01 7.90 0.01
N ILE A 550 15.76 7.44 -0.10
CA ILE A 550 14.55 8.16 0.32
C ILE A 550 13.55 7.17 0.92
N THR A 551 12.82 7.59 1.94
CA THR A 551 11.73 6.82 2.54
C THR A 551 10.70 7.75 3.16
N ALA A 552 9.47 7.25 3.25
CA ALA A 552 8.35 7.92 3.90
C ALA A 552 8.16 7.28 5.28
N ILE A 553 8.06 8.10 6.33
CA ILE A 553 8.00 7.64 7.71
C ILE A 553 7.25 8.65 8.56
N ASP A 554 6.37 8.20 9.44
CA ASP A 554 5.80 9.02 10.51
C ASP A 554 6.75 8.95 11.72
N ILE A 555 7.74 9.84 11.79
CA ILE A 555 8.86 9.70 12.73
C ILE A 555 8.50 10.15 14.15
N ASP A 556 7.50 11.03 14.30
CA ASP A 556 7.01 11.50 15.61
C ASP A 556 5.65 10.88 16.00
N ASN A 557 5.09 10.04 15.13
CA ASN A 557 3.85 9.31 15.34
C ASN A 557 2.65 10.26 15.54
N ASP A 558 2.63 11.36 14.78
CA ASP A 558 1.55 12.35 14.77
C ASP A 558 0.45 12.02 13.74
N GLY A 559 0.68 11.00 12.91
CA GLY A 559 -0.21 10.54 11.85
C GLY A 559 -0.03 11.27 10.52
N TRP A 560 0.91 12.20 10.39
CA TRP A 560 1.38 12.78 9.13
C TRP A 560 2.64 12.04 8.69
N ILE A 561 2.72 11.76 7.39
CA ILE A 561 3.87 11.05 6.86
C ILE A 561 4.96 12.07 6.55
N ASP A 562 6.11 11.94 7.21
CA ASP A 562 7.30 12.71 6.91
C ASP A 562 8.12 12.07 5.79
N LEU A 563 9.04 12.86 5.25
CA LEU A 563 10.01 12.43 4.26
C LEU A 563 11.42 12.40 4.86
N ALA A 564 12.05 11.23 4.86
CA ALA A 564 13.45 11.06 5.23
C ALA A 564 14.29 10.75 3.98
N ALA A 565 15.32 11.56 3.73
CA ALA A 565 16.21 11.39 2.58
C ALA A 565 17.68 11.61 2.97
N ILE A 566 18.58 10.96 2.24
CA ILE A 566 20.03 11.12 2.39
C ILE A 566 20.55 11.90 1.18
N GLY A 567 21.31 12.95 1.42
CA GLY A 567 21.92 13.75 0.35
C GLY A 567 23.27 14.33 0.71
N GLU A 568 24.00 14.68 -0.33
CA GLU A 568 25.34 15.23 -0.29
C GLU A 568 25.29 16.74 -0.57
N ARG A 569 26.05 17.50 0.21
CA ARG A 569 26.28 18.92 -0.02
C ARG A 569 27.66 19.15 -0.62
N ASP A 570 27.85 20.27 -1.31
CA ASP A 570 29.18 20.64 -1.77
C ASP A 570 30.12 20.90 -0.58
N ALA A 571 31.44 20.82 -0.83
CA ALA A 571 32.45 21.06 0.21
C ALA A 571 32.48 22.50 0.73
N ALA A 572 31.68 23.41 0.14
CA ALA A 572 31.56 24.82 0.52
C ALA A 572 30.28 25.13 1.34
N GLY A 573 29.44 24.12 1.63
CA GLY A 573 28.17 24.27 2.37
C GLY A 573 27.83 23.09 3.26
#